data_AF-A0A1G3GEG8-F1
#
_entry.id   AF-A0A1G3GEG8-F1
#
_cell.length_a   1.000
_cell.length_b   1.000
_cell.length_c   1.000
_cell.angle_alpha   90.00
_cell.angle_beta   90.00
_cell.angle_gamma   90.00
#
_symmetry.space_group_name_H-M   'P 1'
#
loop_
_entity.id
_entity.type
_entity.pdbx_description
1 polymer ?
#
loop_
_entity_poly.entity_id
_entity_poly.type
_entity_poly.pdbx_seq_one_letter_code
_entity_poly.pdbx_strand_id
1 'polypeptide(L)' 'MNDEKKNVGRPKIDTEAINLRLPRDMIQAIDELRRVEPDLPTRPEMIRRMLQKILNLSE' A
#
# COMPACT_ATOMS: atom_id res chain seq x y z
N MET A 1 5.34 -0.53 43.11
CA MET A 1 6.13 -0.35 41.87
C MET A 1 5.23 -0.78 40.73
N ASN A 2 4.83 0.16 39.87
CA ASN A 2 3.84 -0.08 38.80
C ASN A 2 4.56 -0.58 37.55
N ASP A 3 4.28 -1.82 37.15
CA ASP A 3 4.66 -2.39 35.86
C ASP A 3 3.64 -1.97 34.79
N GLU A 4 3.71 -0.72 34.33
CA GLU A 4 3.06 -0.32 33.08
C GLU A 4 3.87 -0.86 31.91
N LYS A 5 3.61 -2.12 31.53
CA LYS A 5 4.01 -2.68 30.24
C LYS A 5 3.36 -1.84 29.14
N LYS A 6 4.08 -0.82 28.66
CA LYS A 6 3.77 -0.14 27.40
C LYS A 6 3.79 -1.21 26.31
N ASN A 7 2.61 -1.67 25.92
CA ASN A 7 2.43 -2.36 24.66
C ASN A 7 2.87 -1.38 23.59
N VAL A 8 4.12 -1.51 23.12
CA VAL A 8 4.62 -0.85 21.92
C VAL A 8 3.94 -1.55 20.74
N GLY A 9 2.62 -1.37 20.67
CA GLY A 9 1.88 -1.62 19.45
C GLY A 9 2.51 -0.70 18.40
N ARG A 10 2.93 -1.31 17.29
CA ARG A 10 3.26 -0.62 16.04
C ARG A 10 2.38 0.63 15.89
N PRO A 11 2.97 1.82 15.65
CA PRO A 11 2.23 3.08 15.57
C PRO A 11 0.99 2.89 14.69
N LYS A 12 -0.13 3.50 15.06
CA LYS A 12 -1.36 3.50 14.24
C LYS A 12 -1.01 4.18 12.92
N ILE A 13 -0.58 3.39 11.94
CA ILE A 13 -0.56 3.82 10.56
C ILE A 13 -2.04 3.89 10.19
N ASP A 14 -2.50 5.06 9.75
CA ASP A 14 -3.89 5.33 9.33
C ASP A 14 -4.17 4.67 7.96
N THR A 15 -3.81 3.40 7.84
CA THR A 15 -4.01 2.59 6.64
C THR A 15 -4.49 1.22 7.06
N GLU A 16 -5.58 0.77 6.46
CA GLU A 16 -6.08 -0.58 6.65
C GLU A 16 -5.60 -1.48 5.52
N ALA A 17 -5.22 -2.72 5.86
CA ALA A 17 -4.85 -3.73 4.87
C ALA A 17 -6.13 -4.31 4.26
N ILE A 18 -6.31 -4.14 2.95
CA ILE A 18 -7.43 -4.74 2.22
C ILE A 18 -6.99 -6.04 1.55
N ASN A 19 -7.85 -7.07 1.61
CA ASN A 19 -7.66 -8.29 0.85
C ASN A 19 -8.33 -8.15 -0.52
N LEU A 20 -7.55 -7.85 -1.55
CA LEU A 20 -8.04 -7.70 -2.92
C LEU A 20 -7.68 -8.93 -3.76
N ARG A 21 -8.66 -9.57 -4.38
CA ARG A 21 -8.43 -10.65 -5.37
C ARG A 21 -8.52 -10.07 -6.76
N LEU A 22 -7.40 -10.06 -7.47
CA LEU A 22 -7.32 -9.64 -8.87
C LEU A 22 -6.99 -10.83 -9.78
N PRO A 23 -7.46 -10.82 -11.04
CA PRO A 23 -7.03 -11.79 -12.04
C PRO A 23 -5.52 -11.67 -12.28
N ARG A 24 -4.88 -12.78 -12.68
CA ARG A 24 -3.42 -12.85 -12.91
C ARG A 24 -2.95 -11.83 -13.95
N ASP A 25 -3.73 -11.63 -15.01
CA ASP A 25 -3.46 -10.63 -16.05
C ASP A 25 -3.28 -9.23 -15.47
N MET A 26 -4.15 -8.84 -14.55
CA MET A 26 -4.09 -7.53 -13.91
C MET A 26 -2.88 -7.42 -12.97
N ILE A 27 -2.54 -8.50 -12.24
CA ILE A 27 -1.31 -8.53 -11.43
C ILE A 27 -0.06 -8.37 -12.30
N GLN A 28 -0.04 -9.00 -13.47
CA GLN A 28 1.07 -8.89 -14.41
C GLN A 28 1.18 -7.46 -14.96
N ALA A 29 0.08 -6.86 -15.38
CA ALA A 29 0.06 -5.46 -15.83
C ALA A 29 0.58 -4.50 -14.75
N ILE A 30 0.22 -4.70 -13.48
CA ILE A 30 0.74 -3.91 -12.36
C ILE A 30 2.25 -4.13 -12.18
N ASP A 31 2.75 -5.36 -12.35
CA ASP A 31 4.18 -5.66 -12.25
C ASP A 31 4.99 -5.01 -13.38
N GLU A 32 4.43 -4.96 -14.59
CA GLU A 32 5.04 -4.26 -15.73
C GLU A 32 5.04 -2.74 -15.51
N LEU A 33 3.94 -2.17 -15.01
CA LEU A 33 3.87 -0.77 -14.62
C LEU A 33 4.88 -0.42 -13.52
N ARG A 34 5.13 -1.35 -12.59
CA ARG A 34 6.15 -1.17 -11.56
C ARG A 34 7.57 -1.14 -12.14
N ARG A 35 7.85 -1.85 -13.23
CA ARG A 35 9.19 -1.88 -13.86
C ARG A 35 9.55 -0.58 -14.55
N VAL A 36 8.56 0.19 -15.00
CA VAL A 36 8.81 1.48 -15.67
C VAL A 36 8.96 2.63 -14.67
N GLU A 37 8.46 2.47 -13.45
CA GLU A 37 8.62 3.47 -12.39
C GLU A 37 10.05 3.44 -11.82
N PRO A 38 10.72 4.60 -11.68
CA PRO A 38 12.11 4.68 -11.22
C PRO A 38 12.30 4.23 -9.76
N ASP A 39 11.23 4.27 -8.95
CA ASP A 39 11.23 3.98 -7.52
C ASP A 39 10.89 2.51 -7.20
N LEU A 40 10.64 1.67 -8.21
CA LEU A 40 10.23 0.26 -8.07
C LEU A 40 9.21 0.06 -6.92
N PRO A 41 8.07 0.79 -6.93
CA PRO A 41 7.13 0.78 -5.82
C PRO A 41 6.61 -0.64 -5.57
N THR A 42 6.38 -1.02 -4.32
CA THR A 42 5.78 -2.35 -4.06
C THR A 42 4.40 -2.46 -4.74
N ARG A 43 3.93 -3.69 -5.02
CA ARG A 43 2.60 -3.90 -5.62
C ARG A 43 1.48 -3.11 -4.93
N PRO A 44 1.35 -3.12 -3.58
CA PRO A 44 0.34 -2.32 -2.91
C PRO A 44 0.58 -0.81 -3.06
N GLU A 45 1.82 -0.34 -3.06
CA GLU A 45 2.14 1.07 -3.27
C GLU A 45 1.75 1.56 -4.68
N MET A 46 1.99 0.74 -5.71
CA MET A 46 1.58 1.09 -7.08
C MET A 46 0.05 1.22 -7.19
N ILE A 47 -0.68 0.30 -6.55
CA ILE A 47 -2.15 0.36 -6.47
C ILE A 47 -2.59 1.63 -5.73
N ARG A 48 -1.95 1.99 -4.61
CA ARG A 48 -2.25 3.25 -3.90
C ARG A 48 -2.02 4.47 -4.78
N ARG A 49 -0.88 4.58 -5.47
CA ARG A 49 -0.58 5.68 -6.39
C ARG A 49 -1.62 5.80 -7.51
N MET A 50 -2.00 4.66 -8.11
CA MET A 50 -3.05 4.63 -9.14
C MET A 50 -4.40 5.10 -8.59
N LEU A 51 -4.79 4.62 -7.41
CA LEU A 51 -6.03 5.04 -6.77
C LEU A 51 -6.01 6.53 -6.41
N GLN A 52 -4.92 7.05 -5.86
CA GLN A 52 -4.78 8.48 -5.56
C GLN A 52 -4.92 9.33 -6.82
N LYS A 53 -4.30 8.90 -7.93
CA LYS A 53 -4.40 9.58 -9.23
C LYS A 53 -5.83 9.55 -9.79
N ILE A 54 -6.52 8.41 -9.72
CA ILE A 54 -7.90 8.24 -10.23
C ILE A 54 -8.90 9.01 -9.36
N LEU A 55 -8.70 9.00 -8.04
CA LEU A 55 -9.57 9.68 -7.09
C LEU A 55 -9.24 11.16 -6.94
N ASN A 56 -8.25 11.67 -7.69
CA ASN A 56 -7.72 13.02 -7.54
C ASN A 56 -7.41 13.38 -6.08
N LEU A 57 -6.92 12.41 -5.31
CA LEU A 57 -6.36 12.62 -3.97
C LEU A 57 -4.97 13.22 -4.14
N SER A 58 -4.95 14.48 -4.57
CA SER A 58 -3.77 15.34 -4.65
C SER A 58 -4.03 16.50 -3.69
N GLU A 59 -3.48 16.41 -2.49
CA GLU A 59 -3.28 17.56 -1.59
C GLU A 59 -1.85 18.08 -1.75
#